data_AF-A0A2D8Y4L8-F1
#
_entry.id   AF-A0A2D8Y4L8-F1
#
_cell.length_a   1.000
_cell.length_b   1.000
_cell.length_c   1.000
_cell.angle_alpha   90.00
_cell.angle_beta   90.00
_cell.angle_gamma   90.00
#
_symmetry.space_group_name_H-M   'P 1'
#
loop_
_entity.id
_entity.type
_entity.pdbx_description
1 polymer ?
#
loop_
_entity_poly.entity_id
_entity_poly.type
_entity_poly.pdbx_seq_one_letter_code
_entity_poly.pdbx_strand_id
1 'polypeptide(L)'
;MTLKADLKNLLLKHFGFNRFRENQFEIIESLVTGNDTMVIMPTGGGKSLCYQISALYMKGVAIIVSPLIALMKNQVDVINALFEKKFVASVFNSTLSTTEKRHVKENILTGQTKLVYISPESFSRENNIKFFKDQTISFVAIDEAHCIS
;
A
#
# COMPACT_ATOMS: atom_id res chain seq x y z
N MET A 1 8.59 -6.43 22.34
CA MET A 1 7.21 -6.82 21.97
C MET A 1 7.28 -7.82 20.83
N THR A 2 6.32 -8.73 20.72
CA THR A 2 6.26 -9.70 19.62
C THR A 2 5.62 -9.06 18.38
N LEU A 3 6.08 -9.40 17.17
CA LEU A 3 5.52 -8.93 15.89
C LEU A 3 3.98 -8.94 15.86
N LYS A 4 3.37 -10.04 16.30
CA LYS A 4 1.91 -10.21 16.36
C LYS A 4 1.20 -9.20 17.24
N ALA A 5 1.80 -8.78 18.35
CA ALA A 5 1.23 -7.78 19.24
C ALA A 5 1.27 -6.39 18.59
N ASP A 6 2.38 -6.04 17.95
CA ASP A 6 2.53 -4.76 17.26
C ASP A 6 1.53 -4.61 16.11
N LEU A 7 1.38 -5.67 15.30
CA LEU A 7 0.42 -5.71 14.21
C LEU A 7 -1.04 -5.66 14.69
N LYS A 8 -1.37 -6.32 15.81
CA LYS A 8 -2.70 -6.20 16.43
C LYS A 8 -2.97 -4.78 16.93
N ASN A 9 -1.96 -4.11 17.48
CA ASN A 9 -2.10 -2.72 17.92
C ASN A 9 -2.36 -1.78 16.74
N LEU A 10 -1.65 -1.96 15.61
CA LEU A 10 -1.93 -1.23 14.37
C LEU A 10 -3.34 -1.49 13.83
N LEU A 11 -3.75 -2.76 13.79
CA LEU A 11 -5.07 -3.18 13.35
C LEU A 11 -6.18 -2.49 14.17
N LEU A 12 -6.06 -2.54 15.50
CA LEU A 12 -7.03 -1.93 16.40
C LEU A 12 -7.03 -0.40 16.27
N LYS A 13 -5.84 0.21 16.31
CA LYS A 13 -5.67 1.67 16.34
C LYS A 13 -6.20 2.34 15.07
N HIS A 14 -5.89 1.79 13.90
CA HIS A 14 -6.22 2.44 12.63
C HIS A 14 -7.48 1.88 11.98
N PHE A 15 -7.77 0.58 12.13
CA PHE A 15 -8.88 -0.06 11.45
C PHE A 15 -10.04 -0.47 12.38
N GLY A 16 -9.88 -0.31 13.70
CA GLY A 16 -10.92 -0.61 14.68
C GLY A 16 -11.21 -2.11 14.87
N PHE A 17 -10.42 -3.00 14.28
CA PHE A 17 -10.62 -4.45 14.41
C PHE A 17 -9.81 -5.02 15.57
N ASN A 18 -10.43 -5.88 16.39
CA ASN A 18 -9.79 -6.50 17.56
C ASN A 18 -9.04 -7.81 17.24
N ARG A 19 -9.26 -8.39 16.06
CA ARG A 19 -8.65 -9.65 15.62
C ARG A 19 -8.49 -9.68 14.10
N PHE A 20 -7.42 -10.33 13.67
CA PHE A 20 -7.26 -10.74 12.28
C PHE A 20 -8.33 -11.78 11.92
N ARG A 21 -8.81 -11.72 10.67
CA ARG A 21 -9.53 -12.84 10.08
C ARG A 21 -8.55 -13.97 9.75
N GLU A 22 -9.08 -15.13 9.41
CA GLU A 22 -8.30 -16.29 8.99
C GLU A 22 -7.28 -15.92 7.89
N ASN A 23 -6.07 -16.44 8.01
CA ASN A 23 -4.93 -16.25 7.09
C ASN A 23 -4.37 -14.82 7.00
N GLN A 24 -5.03 -13.78 7.54
CA GLN A 24 -4.54 -12.40 7.42
C GLN A 24 -3.22 -12.20 8.16
N PHE A 25 -3.09 -12.77 9.36
CA PHE A 25 -1.87 -12.62 10.13
C PHE A 25 -0.69 -13.29 9.42
N GLU A 26 -0.90 -14.50 8.91
CA GLU A 26 0.09 -15.30 8.19
C GLU A 26 0.56 -14.56 6.91
N ILE A 27 -0.37 -13.97 6.15
CA ILE A 27 -0.05 -13.15 4.98
C ILE A 27 0.79 -11.92 5.39
N ILE A 28 0.36 -11.18 6.41
CA ILE A 28 1.06 -9.98 6.88
C ILE A 28 2.45 -10.36 7.39
N GLU A 29 2.56 -11.41 8.20
CA GLU A 29 3.81 -11.92 8.73
C GLU A 29 4.78 -12.31 7.61
N SER A 30 4.29 -13.00 6.58
CA SER A 30 5.08 -13.33 5.39
C SER A 30 5.64 -12.08 4.69
N LEU A 31 4.80 -11.05 4.49
CA LEU A 31 5.22 -9.80 3.84
C LEU A 31 6.24 -9.02 4.67
N VAL A 32 6.00 -8.83 5.98
CA VAL A 32 6.88 -8.03 6.85
C VAL A 32 8.21 -8.74 7.15
N THR A 33 8.27 -10.06 6.96
CA THR A 33 9.51 -10.84 7.04
C THR A 33 10.28 -10.91 5.72
N GLY A 34 9.75 -10.31 4.64
CA GLY A 34 10.44 -10.15 3.37
C GLY A 34 10.23 -11.29 2.37
N ASN A 35 9.19 -12.11 2.55
CA ASN A 35 8.90 -13.21 1.64
C ASN A 35 7.97 -12.78 0.50
N ASP A 36 8.26 -13.28 -0.70
CA ASP A 36 7.33 -13.22 -1.84
C ASP A 36 6.09 -14.05 -1.52
N THR A 37 4.91 -13.42 -1.63
CA THR A 37 3.65 -14.00 -1.15
C THR A 37 2.57 -13.91 -2.22
N MET A 38 2.05 -15.07 -2.64
CA MET A 38 0.87 -15.15 -3.49
C MET A 38 -0.39 -15.28 -2.62
N VAL A 39 -1.34 -14.36 -2.80
CA VAL A 39 -2.57 -14.31 -2.00
C VAL A 39 -3.79 -14.52 -2.89
N ILE A 40 -4.51 -15.61 -2.63
CA ILE A 40 -5.80 -15.90 -3.28
C ILE A 40 -6.88 -15.79 -2.22
N MET A 41 -7.68 -14.72 -2.30
CA MET A 41 -8.80 -14.47 -1.39
C MET A 41 -10.00 -13.97 -2.20
N PRO A 42 -11.23 -14.33 -1.82
CA PRO A 42 -12.42 -13.75 -2.44
C PRO A 42 -12.50 -12.24 -2.17
N THR A 43 -13.21 -11.51 -3.03
CA THR A 43 -13.53 -10.11 -2.79
C THR A 43 -14.19 -9.93 -1.42
N GLY A 44 -13.77 -8.91 -0.67
CA GLY A 44 -14.22 -8.70 0.72
C GLY A 44 -13.54 -9.59 1.76
N GLY A 45 -12.67 -10.52 1.36
CA GLY A 45 -11.84 -11.35 2.25
C GLY A 45 -10.80 -10.55 3.06
N GLY A 46 -10.54 -9.30 2.68
CA GLY A 46 -9.62 -8.42 3.39
C GLY A 46 -8.18 -8.46 2.88
N LYS A 47 -7.95 -8.90 1.63
CA LYS A 47 -6.66 -8.83 0.95
C LYS A 47 -6.01 -7.44 1.05
N SER A 48 -6.81 -6.38 0.87
CA SER A 48 -6.33 -5.00 0.97
C SER A 48 -5.79 -4.63 2.34
N LEU A 49 -6.44 -5.10 3.39
CA LEU A 49 -5.99 -4.88 4.76
C LEU A 49 -4.59 -5.47 4.99
N CYS A 50 -4.29 -6.63 4.40
CA CYS A 50 -3.00 -7.30 4.56
C CYS A 50 -1.84 -6.43 4.06
N TYR A 51 -1.89 -5.93 2.83
CA TYR A 51 -0.83 -5.05 2.35
C TYR A 51 -0.89 -3.66 2.99
N GLN A 52 -2.06 -3.14 3.36
CA GLN A 52 -2.18 -1.84 4.03
C GLN A 52 -1.50 -1.84 5.41
N ILE A 53 -1.78 -2.84 6.25
CA ILE A 53 -1.12 -2.98 7.55
C ILE A 53 0.38 -3.19 7.38
N SER A 54 0.78 -4.05 6.42
CA SER A 54 2.21 -4.29 6.14
C SER A 54 2.92 -2.99 5.75
N ALA A 55 2.30 -2.16 4.90
CA ALA A 55 2.86 -0.86 4.47
C ALA A 55 3.01 0.14 5.63
N LEU A 56 2.05 0.15 6.57
CA LEU A 56 2.10 0.99 7.75
C LEU A 56 3.17 0.53 8.75
N TYR A 57 3.39 -0.78 8.86
CA TYR A 57 4.38 -1.36 9.77
C TYR A 57 5.82 -1.22 9.27
N MET A 58 6.07 -1.49 7.98
CA MET A 58 7.42 -1.53 7.41
C MET A 58 7.99 -0.13 7.17
N LYS A 59 9.32 0.00 7.20
CA LYS A 59 10.02 1.23 6.80
C LYS A 59 9.91 1.42 5.28
N GLY A 60 9.84 2.67 4.83
CA GLY A 60 9.74 3.01 3.40
C GLY A 60 8.31 3.15 2.90
N VAL A 61 8.16 3.09 1.58
CA VAL A 61 6.88 3.19 0.86
C VAL A 61 6.53 1.85 0.20
N ALA A 62 5.29 1.40 0.37
CA ALA A 62 4.75 0.27 -0.36
C ALA A 62 4.17 0.73 -1.71
N ILE A 63 4.45 0.01 -2.78
CA ILE A 63 3.89 0.30 -4.11
C ILE A 63 2.76 -0.70 -4.39
N ILE A 64 1.54 -0.21 -4.56
CA ILE A 64 0.37 -1.04 -4.87
C ILE A 64 -0.01 -0.79 -6.32
N VAL A 65 0.32 -1.73 -7.20
CA VAL A 65 -0.05 -1.68 -8.61
C VAL A 65 -1.48 -2.21 -8.74
N SER A 66 -2.39 -1.42 -9.31
CA SER A 66 -3.80 -1.83 -9.50
C SER A 66 -4.32 -1.30 -10.83
N PRO A 67 -5.18 -2.01 -11.57
CA PRO A 67 -5.75 -1.48 -12.80
C PRO A 67 -6.92 -0.50 -12.57
N LEU A 68 -7.55 -0.51 -11.39
CA LEU A 68 -8.82 0.18 -11.15
C LEU A 68 -8.64 1.56 -10.49
N ILE A 69 -8.50 2.62 -11.30
CA ILE A 69 -8.28 4.00 -10.83
C ILE A 69 -9.32 4.47 -9.79
N ALA A 70 -10.61 4.22 -10.04
CA ALA A 70 -11.67 4.61 -9.11
C ALA A 70 -11.53 3.92 -7.75
N LEU A 71 -11.14 2.64 -7.75
CA LEU A 71 -10.91 1.89 -6.53
C LEU A 71 -9.69 2.42 -5.76
N MET A 72 -8.61 2.78 -6.47
CA MET A 72 -7.42 3.38 -5.83
C MET A 72 -7.79 4.62 -5.03
N LYS A 73 -8.58 5.54 -5.62
CA LYS A 73 -8.97 6.79 -4.95
C LYS A 73 -9.76 6.50 -3.68
N ASN A 74 -10.77 5.62 -3.78
CA ASN A 74 -11.56 5.21 -2.62
C ASN A 74 -10.69 4.61 -1.51
N GLN A 75 -9.70 3.77 -1.85
CA GLN A 75 -8.79 3.17 -0.87
C GLN A 75 -7.89 4.23 -0.22
N VAL A 76 -7.36 5.18 -1.00
CA VAL A 76 -6.52 6.27 -0.50
C VAL A 76 -7.32 7.19 0.43
N ASP A 77 -8.55 7.53 0.07
CA ASP A 77 -9.43 8.37 0.88
C ASP A 77 -9.77 7.68 2.20
N VAL A 78 -10.12 6.39 2.16
CA VAL A 78 -10.37 5.58 3.36
C VAL A 78 -9.15 5.58 4.27
N ILE A 79 -7.95 5.29 3.76
CA ILE A 79 -6.75 5.23 4.59
C ILE A 79 -6.42 6.60 5.17
N ASN A 80 -6.43 7.66 4.36
CA ASN A 80 -6.11 9.00 4.86
C ASN A 80 -7.13 9.49 5.91
N ALA A 81 -8.37 9.00 5.90
CA ALA A 81 -9.34 9.28 6.97
C ALA A 81 -9.00 8.61 8.31
N LEU A 82 -8.14 7.57 8.32
CA LEU A 82 -7.71 6.87 9.55
C LEU A 82 -6.57 7.59 10.29
N PHE A 83 -6.05 8.69 9.73
CA PHE A 83 -4.90 9.41 10.27
C PHE A 83 -5.17 10.91 10.32
N GLU A 84 -4.72 11.57 11.39
CA GLU A 84 -4.70 13.03 11.47
C GLU A 84 -3.76 13.63 10.42
N LYS A 85 -2.64 12.95 10.16
CA LYS A 85 -1.68 13.33 9.11
C LYS A 85 -2.25 12.95 7.74
N LYS A 86 -2.37 13.94 6.86
CA LYS A 86 -2.77 13.73 5.46
C LYS A 86 -1.67 13.05 4.65
N PHE A 87 -2.03 12.43 3.53
CA PHE A 87 -1.11 11.83 2.53
C PHE A 87 -0.29 10.62 3.03
N VAL A 88 -0.80 9.90 4.02
CA VAL A 88 -0.27 8.58 4.41
C VAL A 88 -0.39 7.60 3.25
N ALA A 89 -1.51 7.66 2.52
CA ALA A 89 -1.70 7.00 1.25
C ALA A 89 -1.80 8.04 0.12
N SER A 90 -1.27 7.70 -1.07
CA SER A 90 -1.34 8.55 -2.25
C SER A 90 -1.74 7.74 -3.49
N VAL A 91 -2.43 8.38 -4.44
CA VAL A 91 -2.63 7.83 -5.79
C VAL A 91 -1.53 8.40 -6.69
N PHE A 92 -1.04 7.62 -7.65
CA PHE A 92 -0.11 8.05 -8.67
C PHE A 92 -0.50 7.47 -10.02
N ASN A 93 -1.18 8.23 -10.86
CA ASN A 93 -1.68 7.76 -12.16
C ASN A 93 -1.65 8.87 -13.22
N SER A 94 -2.15 8.58 -14.42
CA SER A 94 -2.19 9.54 -15.53
C SER A 94 -3.15 10.71 -15.29
N THR A 95 -4.19 10.56 -14.47
CA THR A 95 -5.21 11.61 -14.24
C THR A 95 -4.70 12.77 -13.38
N LEU A 96 -3.61 12.58 -12.64
CA LEU A 96 -2.96 13.65 -11.89
C LEU A 96 -2.22 14.62 -12.81
N SER A 97 -2.36 15.91 -12.54
CA SER A 97 -1.54 16.97 -13.12
C SER A 97 -0.06 16.80 -12.76
N THR A 98 0.82 17.48 -13.50
CA THR A 98 2.26 17.49 -13.23
C THR A 98 2.58 17.98 -11.80
N THR A 99 1.84 19.00 -11.33
CA THR A 99 2.00 19.56 -9.99
C THR A 99 1.59 18.56 -8.91
N GLU A 100 0.47 17.85 -9.08
CA GLU A 100 0.04 16.82 -8.13
C GLU A 100 1.01 15.65 -8.08
N LYS A 101 1.50 15.19 -9.24
CA LYS A 101 2.54 14.14 -9.31
C LYS A 101 3.81 14.55 -8.57
N ARG A 102 4.23 15.82 -8.69
CA ARG A 102 5.38 16.35 -7.97
C ARG A 102 5.14 16.31 -6.45
N HIS A 103 3.98 16.76 -5.96
CA HIS A 103 3.65 16.70 -4.54
C HIS A 103 3.63 15.27 -3.99
N VAL A 104 3.10 14.30 -4.75
CA VAL A 104 3.16 12.89 -4.34
C VAL A 104 4.60 12.40 -4.21
N LYS A 105 5.48 12.75 -5.16
CA LYS A 105 6.90 12.40 -5.08
C LYS A 105 7.60 13.06 -3.88
N GLU A 106 7.29 14.32 -3.58
CA GLU A 106 7.80 15.02 -2.39
C GLU A 106 7.35 14.34 -1.08
N ASN A 107 6.08 13.94 -1.00
CA ASN A 107 5.55 13.21 0.15
C ASN A 107 6.19 11.82 0.33
N ILE A 108 6.57 11.16 -0.77
CA ILE A 108 7.34 9.91 -0.74
C ILE A 108 8.76 10.16 -0.23
N LEU A 109 9.45 11.16 -0.79
CA LEU A 109 10.82 11.53 -0.41
C LEU A 109 10.94 11.89 1.09
N THR A 110 9.95 12.60 1.62
CA THR A 110 9.90 13.00 3.03
C THR A 110 9.43 11.88 3.97
N GLY A 111 9.07 10.70 3.43
CA GLY A 111 8.56 9.57 4.20
C GLY A 111 7.15 9.78 4.76
N GLN A 112 6.42 10.79 4.27
CA GLN A 112 5.03 11.04 4.65
C GLN A 112 4.09 9.99 4.06
N THR A 113 4.32 9.60 2.81
CA THR A 113 3.53 8.54 2.15
C THR A 113 4.11 7.17 2.48
N LYS A 114 3.29 6.34 3.12
CA LYS A 114 3.58 4.95 3.50
C LYS A 114 3.15 3.95 2.43
N LEU A 115 2.16 4.30 1.62
CA LEU A 115 1.74 3.50 0.48
C LEU A 115 1.28 4.36 -0.69
N VAL A 116 1.62 3.94 -1.90
CA VAL A 116 1.21 4.59 -3.14
C VAL A 116 0.50 3.60 -4.04
N TYR A 117 -0.74 3.93 -4.39
CA TYR A 117 -1.49 3.21 -5.42
C TYR A 117 -1.09 3.76 -6.78
N ILE A 118 -0.60 2.91 -7.67
CA ILE A 118 -0.09 3.29 -8.99
C ILE A 118 -0.76 2.47 -10.10
N SER A 119 -1.06 3.12 -11.23
CA SER A 119 -1.55 2.39 -12.41
C SER A 119 -0.39 1.65 -13.10
N PRO A 120 -0.61 0.49 -13.75
CA PRO A 120 0.44 -0.26 -14.45
C PRO A 120 1.18 0.61 -15.47
N GLU A 121 0.46 1.43 -16.24
CA GLU A 121 1.04 2.31 -17.25
C GLU A 121 1.88 3.43 -16.64
N SER A 122 1.57 3.84 -15.40
CA SER A 122 2.35 4.85 -14.69
C SER A 122 3.58 4.23 -14.03
N PHE A 123 3.45 2.99 -13.52
CA PHE A 123 4.54 2.22 -12.92
C PHE A 123 5.63 1.90 -13.94
N SER A 124 5.25 1.51 -15.15
CA SER A 124 6.18 1.11 -16.22
C SER A 124 6.90 2.28 -16.92
N ARG A 125 6.61 3.54 -16.56
CA ARG A 125 7.32 4.69 -17.16
C ARG A 125 8.73 4.81 -16.60
N GLU A 126 9.71 4.93 -17.49
CA GLU A 126 11.14 4.99 -17.11
C GLU A 126 11.45 6.05 -16.05
N ASN A 127 10.85 7.24 -16.16
CA ASN A 127 11.07 8.33 -15.21
C ASN A 127 10.54 8.02 -13.80
N ASN A 128 9.49 7.21 -13.68
CA ASN A 128 8.94 6.78 -12.40
C ASN A 128 9.76 5.61 -11.84
N ILE A 129 10.16 4.67 -12.70
CA ILE A 129 11.08 3.59 -12.30
C ILE A 129 12.38 4.18 -11.74
N LYS A 130 12.99 5.15 -12.44
CA LYS A 130 14.19 5.85 -11.95
C LYS A 130 13.96 6.48 -10.58
N PHE A 131 12.86 7.21 -10.41
CA PHE A 131 12.50 7.82 -9.12
C PHE A 131 12.37 6.79 -7.99
N PHE A 132 11.64 5.69 -8.21
CA PHE A 132 11.39 4.68 -7.17
C PHE A 132 12.64 3.87 -6.82
N LYS A 133 13.58 3.68 -7.75
CA LYS A 133 14.87 3.03 -7.48
C LYS A 133 15.71 3.76 -6.43
N ASP A 134 15.53 5.08 -6.31
CA ASP A 134 16.23 5.90 -5.32
C ASP A 134 15.50 5.97 -3.97
N GLN A 135 14.34 5.31 -3.83
CA GLN A 135 13.54 5.31 -2.60
C GLN A 135 13.72 4.02 -1.80
N THR A 136 13.49 4.11 -0.49
CA THR A 136 13.31 2.89 0.32
C THR A 136 11.92 2.30 0.05
N ILE A 137 11.87 1.24 -0.75
CA ILE A 137 10.65 0.49 -1.02
C ILE A 137 10.48 -0.59 0.04
N SER A 138 9.30 -0.66 0.68
CA SER A 138 9.00 -1.73 1.65
C SER A 138 8.68 -3.03 0.94
N PHE A 139 7.75 -2.99 -0.02
CA PHE A 139 7.39 -4.08 -0.92
C PHE A 139 6.58 -3.53 -2.11
N VAL A 140 6.37 -4.37 -3.11
CA VAL A 140 5.46 -4.13 -4.23
C VAL A 140 4.34 -5.16 -4.18
N ALA A 141 3.09 -4.71 -4.22
CA ALA A 141 1.93 -5.57 -4.33
C ALA A 141 1.25 -5.37 -5.68
N ILE A 142 0.91 -6.46 -6.33
CA ILE A 142 0.13 -6.47 -7.57
C ILE A 142 -1.31 -6.86 -7.22
N ASP A 143 -2.21 -5.89 -7.24
CA ASP A 143 -3.63 -6.13 -7.07
C ASP A 143 -4.27 -6.53 -8.40
N GLU A 144 -5.32 -7.35 -8.33
CA GLU A 144 -5.93 -7.99 -9.50
C GLU A 144 -4.92 -8.68 -10.43
N ALA A 145 -3.99 -9.44 -9.84
CA ALA A 145 -2.92 -10.14 -10.56
C ALA A 145 -3.41 -11.10 -11.67
N HIS A 146 -4.69 -11.49 -11.65
CA HIS A 146 -5.32 -12.25 -12.73
C HIS A 146 -5.37 -11.49 -14.06
N CYS A 147 -5.21 -10.16 -14.06
CA CYS A 147 -5.14 -9.34 -15.27
C CYS A 147 -3.81 -9.48 -16.04
N ILE A 148 -2.84 -10.25 -15.54
CA ILE A 148 -1.50 -10.43 -16.15
C ILE A 148 -1.46 -11.66 -17.10
N SER A 149 -2.57 -12.39 -17.25
CA SER A 149 -2.65 -13.60 -18.09
C SER A 149 -2.78 -13.34 -19.58
#